data_AF-Q0PBW9-F1
#
_entry.id   AF-Q0PBW9-F1
#
_cell.length_a   1.000
_cell.length_b   1.000
_cell.length_c   1.000
_cell.angle_alpha   90.00
_cell.angle_beta   90.00
_cell.angle_gamma   90.00
#
_symmetry.space_group_name_H-M   'P 1'
#
loop_
_entity.id
_entity.type
_entity.pdbx_description
1 polymer ?
#
loop_
_entity_poly.entity_id
_entity_poly.type
_entity_poly.pdbx_seq_one_letter_code
_entity_poly.pdbx_strand_id
1 'polypeptide(L)'
;MFELRKLPYDTNAFGDFLSAETFSYHHGKHHNTYVTNLNNLIKDTEFAGKDLVSIIKTSNGGVFNNAAQVYNHDFYFDCIKPSTGCGCGGSCQSIDANLQAALEKEFGSLENFKAEFIKGATGVFGSGWFWLVYNTKNQKLEFVGTSNAATPITEDKVPLLVVDVWEHAYYVDHRNARPAYLEKFYAHINWEFVAKAYEWALKEGMGSVSFYANELHPVK
;
A
#
# COMPACT_ATOMS: atom_id res chain seq x y z
N MET A 1 18.73 -11.69 1.34
CA MET A 1 17.80 -12.23 0.32
C MET A 1 16.40 -11.90 0.81
N PHE A 2 15.54 -11.41 -0.08
CA PHE A 2 14.15 -11.05 0.25
C PHE A 2 13.28 -12.31 0.31
N GLU A 3 12.31 -12.34 1.20
CA GLU A 3 11.40 -13.47 1.39
C GLU A 3 9.96 -12.98 1.24
N LEU A 4 9.07 -13.81 0.70
CA LEU A 4 7.66 -13.47 0.64
C LEU A 4 7.10 -13.39 2.06
N ARG A 5 6.60 -12.21 2.46
CA ARG A 5 6.01 -12.04 3.79
C ARG A 5 4.84 -13.00 4.02
N LYS A 6 4.62 -13.38 5.27
CA LYS A 6 3.34 -13.98 5.68
C LYS A 6 2.29 -12.88 5.81
N LEU A 7 1.07 -13.15 5.35
CA LEU A 7 -0.06 -12.23 5.56
C LEU A 7 -0.50 -12.25 7.04
N PRO A 8 -0.87 -11.10 7.63
CA PRO A 8 -1.20 -10.99 9.05
C PRO A 8 -2.63 -11.42 9.40
N TYR A 9 -3.37 -12.02 8.46
CA TYR A 9 -4.78 -12.37 8.59
C TYR A 9 -5.14 -13.63 7.79
N ASP A 10 -6.33 -14.18 8.05
CA ASP A 10 -6.93 -15.23 7.21
C ASP A 10 -7.47 -14.62 5.91
N THR A 11 -7.03 -15.16 4.78
CA THR A 11 -7.45 -14.74 3.44
C THR A 11 -8.92 -15.00 3.13
N ASN A 12 -9.61 -15.82 3.93
CA ASN A 12 -11.05 -16.05 3.80
C ASN A 12 -11.90 -14.99 4.53
N ALA A 13 -11.29 -14.08 5.28
CA ALA A 13 -12.00 -13.16 6.18
C ALA A 13 -12.42 -11.83 5.53
N PHE A 14 -12.26 -11.66 4.21
CA PHE A 14 -12.55 -10.40 3.50
C PHE A 14 -13.91 -10.37 2.79
N GLY A 15 -14.75 -11.39 3.00
CA GLY A 15 -16.13 -11.40 2.53
C GLY A 15 -16.25 -11.15 1.03
N ASP A 16 -17.02 -10.14 0.65
CA ASP A 16 -17.26 -9.78 -0.75
C ASP A 16 -16.24 -8.76 -1.30
N PHE A 17 -15.22 -8.38 -0.54
CA PHE A 17 -14.15 -7.50 -0.99
C PHE A 17 -13.08 -8.24 -1.77
N LEU A 18 -12.46 -9.27 -1.18
CA LEU A 18 -11.44 -10.09 -1.83
C LEU A 18 -11.64 -11.55 -1.46
N SER A 19 -11.71 -12.42 -2.47
CA SER A 19 -11.78 -13.86 -2.23
C SER A 19 -10.41 -14.46 -1.91
N ALA A 20 -10.41 -15.65 -1.32
CA ALA A 20 -9.19 -16.44 -1.13
C ALA A 20 -8.49 -16.76 -2.47
N GLU A 21 -9.25 -16.85 -3.58
CA GLU A 21 -8.67 -16.98 -4.92
C GLU A 21 -7.86 -15.74 -5.28
N THR A 22 -8.41 -14.53 -5.08
CA THR A 22 -7.66 -13.29 -5.32
C THR A 22 -6.40 -13.21 -4.46
N PHE A 23 -6.44 -13.58 -3.18
CA PHE A 23 -5.22 -13.64 -2.36
C PHE A 23 -4.20 -14.65 -2.89
N SER A 24 -4.64 -15.83 -3.34
CA SER A 24 -3.77 -16.87 -3.90
C SER A 24 -3.00 -16.37 -5.14
N TYR A 25 -3.65 -15.59 -6.01
CA TYR A 25 -2.98 -14.98 -7.16
C TYR A 25 -2.20 -13.72 -6.80
N HIS A 26 -2.79 -12.80 -6.04
CA HIS A 26 -2.20 -11.49 -5.75
C HIS A 26 -0.96 -11.63 -4.83
N HIS A 27 -1.10 -12.26 -3.67
CA HIS A 27 0.03 -12.52 -2.77
C HIS A 27 0.85 -13.73 -3.22
N GLY A 28 0.18 -14.87 -3.46
CA GLY A 28 0.86 -16.14 -3.71
C GLY A 28 1.55 -16.26 -5.08
N LYS A 29 1.13 -15.46 -6.08
CA LYS A 29 1.75 -15.44 -7.42
C LYS A 29 2.42 -14.11 -7.72
N HIS A 30 1.67 -13.02 -7.87
CA HIS A 30 2.22 -11.73 -8.30
C HIS A 30 3.31 -11.21 -7.36
N HIS A 31 2.99 -11.07 -6.07
CA HIS A 31 3.97 -10.62 -5.07
C HIS A 31 5.18 -11.57 -4.98
N ASN A 32 4.93 -12.88 -4.91
CA ASN A 32 6.01 -13.87 -4.88
C ASN A 32 6.92 -13.82 -6.12
N THR A 33 6.35 -13.57 -7.30
CA THR A 33 7.12 -13.37 -8.54
C THR A 33 8.01 -12.14 -8.45
N TYR A 34 7.54 -11.01 -7.90
CA TYR A 34 8.39 -9.84 -7.69
C TYR A 34 9.54 -10.11 -6.73
N VAL A 35 9.30 -10.81 -5.61
CA VAL A 35 10.35 -11.22 -4.65
C VAL A 35 11.39 -12.13 -5.35
N THR A 36 10.92 -13.15 -6.08
CA THR A 36 11.79 -14.09 -6.79
C THR A 36 12.64 -13.38 -7.84
N ASN A 37 12.02 -12.53 -8.65
CA ASN A 37 12.71 -11.77 -9.69
C ASN A 37 13.71 -10.79 -9.10
N LEU A 38 13.35 -10.06 -8.04
CA LEU A 38 14.26 -9.14 -7.37
C LEU A 38 15.52 -9.87 -6.91
N ASN A 39 15.37 -10.99 -6.21
CA ASN A 39 16.50 -11.80 -5.75
C ASN A 39 17.41 -12.25 -6.90
N ASN A 40 16.84 -12.66 -8.04
CA ASN A 40 17.61 -13.05 -9.22
C ASN A 40 18.33 -11.87 -9.88
N LEU A 41 17.68 -10.70 -9.92
CA LEU A 41 18.20 -9.50 -10.58
C LEU A 41 19.31 -8.80 -9.79
N ILE A 42 19.28 -8.87 -8.45
CA ILE A 42 20.28 -8.22 -7.60
C ILE A 42 21.49 -9.11 -7.32
N LYS A 43 21.40 -10.41 -7.59
CA LYS A 43 22.50 -11.36 -7.37
C LYS A 43 23.72 -10.91 -8.17
N ASP A 44 24.88 -10.89 -7.51
CA ASP A 44 26.16 -10.52 -8.12
C ASP A 44 26.18 -9.06 -8.67
N THR A 45 25.30 -8.20 -8.16
CA THR A 45 25.26 -6.76 -8.47
C THR A 45 25.60 -5.91 -7.24
N GLU A 46 25.72 -4.60 -7.41
CA GLU A 46 25.87 -3.65 -6.30
C GLU A 46 24.67 -3.59 -5.34
N PHE A 47 23.52 -4.17 -5.72
CA PHE A 47 22.32 -4.21 -4.89
C PHE A 47 22.30 -5.42 -3.95
N ALA A 48 23.24 -6.37 -4.12
CA ALA A 48 23.36 -7.50 -3.23
C ALA A 48 23.61 -7.03 -1.78
N GLY A 49 22.73 -7.41 -0.86
CA GLY A 49 22.82 -7.05 0.56
C GLY A 49 22.35 -5.64 0.92
N LYS A 50 21.88 -4.83 -0.04
CA LYS A 50 21.22 -3.56 0.27
C LYS A 50 19.81 -3.80 0.82
N ASP A 51 19.32 -2.91 1.69
CA ASP A 51 17.92 -2.91 2.11
C ASP A 51 16.98 -2.52 0.95
N LEU A 52 15.71 -2.91 1.08
CA LEU A 52 14.72 -2.74 0.02
C LEU A 52 14.55 -1.27 -0.40
N VAL A 53 14.52 -0.34 0.56
CA VAL A 53 14.31 1.09 0.29
C VAL A 53 15.52 1.70 -0.42
N SER A 54 16.73 1.33 -0.02
CA SER A 54 17.95 1.73 -0.73
C SER A 54 17.96 1.23 -2.17
N ILE A 55 17.52 -0.01 -2.43
CA ILE A 55 17.39 -0.53 -3.80
C ILE A 55 16.36 0.28 -4.59
N ILE A 56 15.18 0.55 -4.03
CA ILE A 56 14.14 1.36 -4.67
C ILE A 56 14.67 2.75 -5.05
N LYS A 57 15.42 3.40 -4.17
CA LYS A 57 15.92 4.76 -4.40
C LYS A 57 17.09 4.85 -5.39
N THR A 58 17.84 3.77 -5.61
CA THR A 58 19.10 3.81 -6.36
C THR A 58 19.12 2.94 -7.62
N SER A 59 18.14 2.05 -7.78
CA SER A 59 18.02 1.19 -8.96
C SER A 59 17.12 1.80 -10.03
N ASN A 60 17.16 1.22 -11.24
CA ASN A 60 16.32 1.59 -12.38
C ASN A 60 15.82 0.32 -13.09
N GLY A 61 14.85 0.49 -13.99
CA GLY A 61 14.38 -0.59 -14.87
C GLY A 61 13.86 -1.81 -14.11
N GLY A 62 14.29 -3.00 -14.52
CA GLY A 62 13.80 -4.26 -13.95
C GLY A 62 14.05 -4.42 -12.45
N VAL A 63 15.21 -3.97 -11.94
CA VAL A 63 15.52 -4.02 -10.50
C VAL A 63 14.57 -3.12 -9.73
N PHE A 64 14.40 -1.87 -10.18
CA PHE A 64 13.46 -0.92 -9.58
C PHE A 64 12.03 -1.45 -9.58
N ASN A 65 11.57 -1.94 -10.73
CA ASN A 65 10.19 -2.42 -10.88
C ASN A 65 9.88 -3.54 -9.88
N ASN A 66 10.78 -4.51 -9.69
CA ASN A 66 10.54 -5.61 -8.75
C ASN A 66 10.72 -5.16 -7.30
N ALA A 67 11.72 -4.32 -6.98
CA ALA A 67 11.91 -3.80 -5.63
C ALA A 67 10.72 -2.95 -5.16
N ALA A 68 10.26 -2.03 -6.01
CA ALA A 68 9.12 -1.18 -5.71
C ALA A 68 7.83 -1.99 -5.63
N GLN A 69 7.62 -2.99 -6.50
CA GLN A 69 6.44 -3.85 -6.39
C GLN A 69 6.45 -4.70 -5.11
N VAL A 70 7.60 -5.19 -4.64
CA VAL A 70 7.68 -5.86 -3.32
C VAL A 70 7.18 -4.91 -2.22
N TYR A 71 7.76 -3.71 -2.13
CA TYR A 71 7.33 -2.72 -1.13
C TYR A 71 5.84 -2.35 -1.26
N ASN A 72 5.37 -2.06 -2.47
CA ASN A 72 4.00 -1.63 -2.69
C ASN A 72 2.98 -2.70 -2.27
N HIS A 73 3.27 -3.99 -2.54
CA HIS A 73 2.42 -5.09 -2.11
C HIS A 73 2.51 -5.33 -0.60
N ASP A 74 3.71 -5.29 -0.01
CA ASP A 74 3.87 -5.37 1.44
C ASP A 74 2.99 -4.33 2.13
N PHE A 75 3.10 -3.07 1.70
CA PHE A 75 2.37 -1.95 2.29
C PHE A 75 0.86 -2.07 2.04
N TYR A 76 0.45 -2.47 0.84
CA TYR A 76 -0.95 -2.74 0.51
C TYR A 76 -1.58 -3.79 1.43
N PHE A 77 -0.88 -4.89 1.71
CA PHE A 77 -1.41 -5.94 2.57
C PHE A 77 -1.50 -5.53 4.04
N ASP A 78 -0.71 -4.57 4.53
CA ASP A 78 -0.94 -3.99 5.86
C ASP A 78 -2.04 -2.93 5.88
N CYS A 79 -2.30 -2.29 4.73
CA CYS A 79 -3.34 -1.28 4.55
C CYS A 79 -4.76 -1.85 4.56
N ILE A 80 -4.94 -3.17 4.47
CA ILE A 80 -6.25 -3.83 4.50
C ILE A 80 -6.38 -4.74 5.72
N LYS A 81 -7.60 -4.86 6.25
CA LYS A 81 -7.96 -5.83 7.28
C LYS A 81 -9.38 -6.36 7.08
N PRO A 82 -9.71 -7.55 7.61
CA PRO A 82 -11.09 -8.03 7.65
C PRO A 82 -12.04 -6.98 8.25
N SER A 83 -13.17 -6.75 7.60
CA SER A 83 -14.19 -5.84 8.12
C SER A 83 -14.73 -6.35 9.45
N THR A 84 -15.00 -5.46 10.41
CA THR A 84 -15.52 -5.82 11.74
C THR A 84 -16.98 -6.31 11.74
N GLY A 85 -17.59 -6.48 10.57
CA GLY A 85 -18.92 -7.08 10.44
C GLY A 85 -20.06 -6.24 11.00
N CYS A 86 -19.83 -4.97 11.36
CA CYS A 86 -20.83 -4.13 12.03
C CYS A 86 -22.07 -3.76 11.19
N GLY A 87 -22.20 -4.26 9.95
CA GLY A 87 -23.22 -3.82 8.97
C GLY A 87 -22.95 -2.42 8.39
N CYS A 88 -21.81 -1.85 8.77
CA CYS A 88 -21.34 -0.48 8.61
C CYS A 88 -21.21 0.11 7.21
N GLY A 89 -20.94 -0.78 6.26
CA GLY A 89 -20.08 -0.43 5.11
C GLY A 89 -18.70 0.10 5.53
N GLY A 90 -18.18 -0.29 6.70
CA GLY A 90 -16.87 0.15 7.21
C GLY A 90 -16.81 1.54 7.85
N SER A 91 -17.91 2.30 7.91
CA SER A 91 -17.99 3.59 8.62
C SER A 91 -17.75 3.52 10.13
N CYS A 92 -17.69 2.30 10.65
CA CYS A 92 -17.57 1.98 12.06
C CYS A 92 -16.13 1.78 12.53
N GLN A 93 -15.19 1.82 11.60
CA GLN A 93 -13.79 1.70 11.97
C GLN A 93 -13.37 2.99 12.67
N SER A 94 -12.97 2.85 13.95
CA SER A 94 -12.42 3.98 14.70
C SER A 94 -11.10 4.40 14.07
N ILE A 95 -11.08 5.59 13.47
CA ILE A 95 -9.84 6.26 13.09
C ILE A 95 -9.23 6.85 14.36
N ASP A 96 -7.92 6.71 14.55
CA ASP A 96 -7.22 7.40 15.64
C ASP A 96 -7.49 8.91 15.60
N ALA A 97 -7.68 9.53 16.76
CA ALA A 97 -8.09 10.94 16.83
C ALA A 97 -7.09 11.90 16.16
N ASN A 98 -5.79 11.61 16.24
CA ASN A 98 -4.76 12.46 15.62
C ASN A 98 -4.78 12.32 14.10
N LEU A 99 -4.95 11.09 13.60
CA LEU A 99 -5.09 10.85 12.17
C LEU A 99 -6.39 11.48 11.64
N GLN A 100 -7.51 11.29 12.33
CA GLN A 100 -8.79 11.88 11.94
C GLN A 100 -8.68 13.41 11.85
N ALA A 101 -8.12 14.07 12.88
CA ALA A 101 -7.93 15.52 12.86
C ALA A 101 -7.03 15.98 11.70
N ALA A 102 -5.98 15.21 11.34
CA ALA A 102 -5.12 15.52 10.21
C ALA A 102 -5.84 15.37 8.87
N LEU A 103 -6.66 14.31 8.71
CA LEU A 103 -7.49 14.11 7.52
C LEU A 103 -8.53 15.21 7.36
N GLU A 104 -9.27 15.55 8.43
CA GLU A 104 -10.26 16.63 8.41
C GLU A 104 -9.63 17.99 8.16
N LYS A 105 -8.42 18.23 8.68
CA LYS A 105 -7.67 19.47 8.42
C LYS A 105 -7.31 19.63 6.94
N GLU A 106 -6.88 18.56 6.27
CA GLU A 106 -6.42 18.64 4.88
C GLU A 106 -7.56 18.53 3.87
N PHE A 107 -8.53 17.65 4.13
CA PHE A 107 -9.60 17.31 3.19
C PHE A 107 -10.97 17.90 3.60
N GLY A 108 -11.04 18.62 4.72
CA GLY A 108 -12.24 19.27 5.25
C GLY A 108 -13.16 18.35 6.05
N SER A 109 -13.35 17.10 5.61
CA SER A 109 -14.12 16.08 6.33
C SER A 109 -13.70 14.67 5.92
N LEU A 110 -14.06 13.66 6.72
CA LEU A 110 -13.84 12.25 6.34
C LEU A 110 -14.69 11.83 5.12
N GLU A 111 -15.86 12.44 4.92
CA GLU A 111 -16.68 12.20 3.72
C GLU A 111 -16.00 12.74 2.46
N ASN A 112 -15.43 13.95 2.53
CA ASN A 112 -14.66 14.53 1.43
C ASN A 112 -13.39 13.71 1.15
N PHE A 113 -12.67 13.31 2.20
CA PHE A 113 -11.54 12.40 2.07
C PHE A 113 -11.92 11.14 1.28
N LYS A 114 -13.01 10.46 1.67
CA LYS A 114 -13.49 9.26 0.98
C LYS A 114 -13.79 9.55 -0.49
N ALA A 115 -14.55 10.61 -0.76
CA ALA A 115 -14.97 10.98 -2.10
C ALA A 115 -13.77 11.27 -3.01
N GLU A 116 -12.79 12.03 -2.51
CA GLU A 116 -11.57 12.36 -3.23
C GLU A 116 -10.65 11.15 -3.41
N PHE A 117 -10.50 10.31 -2.39
CA PHE A 117 -9.70 9.09 -2.48
C PHE A 117 -10.25 8.14 -3.54
N ILE A 118 -11.56 7.85 -3.51
CA ILE A 118 -12.21 6.96 -4.49
C ILE A 118 -12.14 7.55 -5.89
N LYS A 119 -12.39 8.87 -6.04
CA LYS A 119 -12.28 9.57 -7.33
C LYS A 119 -10.86 9.47 -7.89
N GLY A 120 -9.85 9.75 -7.07
CA GLY A 120 -8.44 9.71 -7.46
C GLY A 120 -7.97 8.31 -7.83
N ALA A 121 -8.29 7.30 -7.00
CA ALA A 121 -7.96 5.90 -7.27
C ALA A 121 -8.67 5.37 -8.53
N THR A 122 -9.92 5.76 -8.76
CA THR A 122 -10.64 5.44 -10.00
C THR A 122 -9.94 6.04 -11.21
N GLY A 123 -9.46 7.28 -11.07
CA GLY A 123 -8.83 8.07 -12.13
C GLY A 123 -7.41 7.67 -12.52
N VAL A 124 -6.76 6.75 -11.80
CA VAL A 124 -5.44 6.21 -12.21
C VAL A 124 -5.59 5.47 -13.55
N PHE A 125 -4.97 6.01 -14.60
CA PHE A 125 -5.09 5.42 -15.93
C PHE A 125 -4.28 4.12 -16.06
N GLY A 126 -4.95 3.01 -16.35
CA GLY A 126 -4.32 1.69 -16.49
C GLY A 126 -3.88 1.10 -15.16
N SER A 127 -2.68 0.50 -15.17
CA SER A 127 -2.05 -0.17 -14.04
C SER A 127 -1.31 0.80 -13.12
N GLY A 128 -1.48 0.67 -11.81
CA GLY A 128 -0.81 1.53 -10.86
C GLY A 128 -1.36 1.42 -9.45
N TRP A 129 -1.05 2.44 -8.67
CA TRP A 129 -1.35 2.53 -7.25
C TRP A 129 -1.86 3.92 -6.91
N PHE A 130 -2.69 4.02 -5.88
CA PHE A 130 -3.14 5.30 -5.36
C PHE A 130 -2.88 5.40 -3.86
N TRP A 131 -2.27 6.50 -3.45
CA TRP A 131 -1.64 6.65 -2.15
C TRP A 131 -2.22 7.83 -1.38
N LEU A 132 -2.41 7.66 -0.09
CA LEU A 132 -2.30 8.76 0.87
C LEU A 132 -0.86 8.79 1.36
N VAL A 133 -0.25 9.97 1.33
CA VAL A 133 1.14 10.16 1.78
C VAL A 133 1.23 11.34 2.74
N TYR A 134 2.24 11.31 3.60
CA TYR A 134 2.70 12.48 4.33
C TYR A 134 3.92 13.06 3.63
N ASN A 135 3.81 14.32 3.19
CA ASN A 135 4.91 15.05 2.61
C ASN A 135 5.66 15.81 3.72
N THR A 136 6.85 15.32 4.05
CA THR A 136 7.66 15.88 5.15
C THR A 136 8.16 17.30 4.87
N LYS A 137 8.24 17.72 3.59
CA LYS A 137 8.73 19.04 3.19
C LYS A 137 7.73 20.15 3.49
N ASN A 138 6.44 19.89 3.33
CA ASN A 138 5.36 20.85 3.59
C ASN A 138 4.47 20.46 4.78
N GLN A 139 4.74 19.32 5.43
CA GLN A 139 4.02 18.79 6.58
C GLN A 139 2.52 18.59 6.31
N LYS A 140 2.17 18.14 5.09
CA LYS A 140 0.79 17.94 4.65
C LYS A 140 0.51 16.49 4.28
N LEU A 141 -0.77 16.14 4.35
CA LEU A 141 -1.29 14.93 3.73
C LEU A 141 -1.56 15.21 2.25
N GLU A 142 -1.24 14.27 1.39
CA GLU A 142 -1.43 14.41 -0.05
C GLU A 142 -1.94 13.11 -0.65
N PHE A 143 -2.75 13.22 -1.70
CA PHE A 143 -3.02 12.08 -2.56
C PHE A 143 -2.03 12.05 -3.72
N VAL A 144 -1.51 10.86 -4.01
CA VAL A 144 -0.58 10.64 -5.12
C VAL A 144 -1.07 9.42 -5.90
N GLY A 145 -1.24 9.57 -7.22
CA GLY A 145 -1.41 8.43 -8.12
C GLY A 145 -0.07 8.08 -8.76
N THR A 146 0.29 6.79 -8.76
CA THR A 146 1.52 6.32 -9.42
C THR A 146 1.19 5.27 -10.47
N SER A 147 1.90 5.30 -11.60
CA SER A 147 1.74 4.33 -12.68
C SER A 147 2.69 3.14 -12.50
N ASN A 148 2.20 1.95 -12.83
CA ASN A 148 2.93 0.70 -12.77
C ASN A 148 3.58 0.43 -11.39
N ALA A 149 4.91 0.37 -11.33
CA ALA A 149 5.67 0.10 -10.10
C ALA A 149 6.07 1.37 -9.33
N ALA A 150 5.82 2.56 -9.89
CA ALA A 150 6.23 3.80 -9.26
C ALA A 150 5.64 3.95 -7.84
N THR A 151 6.39 4.60 -6.96
CA THR A 151 6.10 4.69 -5.54
C THR A 151 6.49 6.06 -5.00
N PRO A 152 5.72 6.66 -4.06
CA PRO A 152 6.06 7.97 -3.47
C PRO A 152 7.43 8.03 -2.77
N ILE A 153 8.04 6.87 -2.47
CA ILE A 153 9.39 6.78 -1.89
C ILE A 153 10.44 7.51 -2.75
N THR A 154 10.32 7.45 -4.08
CA THR A 154 11.26 8.12 -4.99
C THR A 154 11.09 9.64 -5.03
N GLU A 155 10.02 10.16 -4.45
CA GLU A 155 9.73 11.59 -4.33
C GLU A 155 9.95 12.12 -2.89
N ASP A 156 10.51 11.29 -2.01
CA ASP A 156 10.69 11.55 -0.58
C ASP A 156 9.38 11.91 0.15
N LYS A 157 8.29 11.22 -0.24
CA LYS A 157 6.99 11.28 0.45
C LYS A 157 6.77 9.95 1.19
N VAL A 158 6.25 10.02 2.41
CA VAL A 158 6.05 8.86 3.28
C VAL A 158 4.67 8.23 2.99
N PRO A 159 4.57 6.99 2.50
CA PRO A 159 3.30 6.30 2.33
C PRO A 159 2.57 6.09 3.67
N LEU A 160 1.25 6.31 3.69
CA LEU A 160 0.38 6.06 4.85
C LEU A 160 -0.73 5.06 4.56
N LEU A 161 -1.31 5.13 3.36
CA LEU A 161 -2.32 4.22 2.84
C LEU A 161 -2.05 4.00 1.35
N VAL A 162 -2.27 2.79 0.85
CA VAL A 162 -2.24 2.50 -0.57
C VAL A 162 -3.38 1.56 -0.98
N VAL A 163 -3.91 1.77 -2.18
CA VAL A 163 -4.74 0.80 -2.89
C VAL A 163 -4.07 0.37 -4.19
N ASP A 164 -4.06 -0.94 -4.44
CA ASP A 164 -3.67 -1.51 -5.74
C ASP A 164 -4.82 -1.36 -6.74
N VAL A 165 -4.58 -0.67 -7.86
CA VAL A 165 -5.56 -0.51 -8.93
C VAL A 165 -5.11 -1.18 -10.23
N TRP A 166 -4.07 -2.01 -10.18
CA TRP A 166 -3.85 -3.03 -11.20
C TRP A 166 -5.05 -3.98 -11.26
N GLU A 167 -5.45 -4.36 -12.48
CA GLU A 167 -6.64 -5.22 -12.64
C GLU A 167 -6.49 -6.56 -11.92
N HIS A 168 -5.27 -7.13 -11.82
CA HIS A 168 -5.04 -8.37 -11.08
C HIS A 168 -5.47 -8.30 -9.61
N ALA A 169 -5.53 -7.11 -9.02
CA ALA A 169 -5.87 -6.92 -7.61
C ALA A 169 -7.36 -7.11 -7.32
N TYR A 170 -8.22 -7.00 -8.34
CA TYR A 170 -9.67 -6.99 -8.16
C TYR A 170 -10.47 -7.72 -9.24
N TYR A 171 -9.88 -8.08 -10.39
CA TYR A 171 -10.64 -8.58 -11.53
C TYR A 171 -11.31 -9.93 -11.28
N VAL A 172 -10.70 -10.78 -10.45
CA VAL A 172 -11.25 -12.09 -10.05
C VAL A 172 -12.60 -11.93 -9.32
N ASP A 173 -12.76 -10.89 -8.51
CA ASP A 173 -13.97 -10.66 -7.71
C ASP A 173 -14.92 -9.62 -8.34
N HIS A 174 -14.37 -8.58 -8.98
CA HIS A 174 -15.12 -7.39 -9.41
C HIS A 174 -15.07 -7.14 -10.92
N ARG A 175 -14.35 -7.97 -11.69
CA ARG A 175 -14.14 -7.78 -13.13
C ARG A 175 -13.66 -6.35 -13.42
N ASN A 176 -14.27 -5.66 -14.37
CA ASN A 176 -13.94 -4.30 -14.76
C ASN A 176 -14.49 -3.21 -13.80
N ALA A 177 -15.23 -3.59 -12.74
CA ALA A 177 -15.91 -2.64 -11.87
C ALA A 177 -14.98 -2.06 -10.78
N ARG A 178 -13.93 -1.35 -11.18
CA ARG A 178 -12.98 -0.69 -10.25
C ARG A 178 -13.67 0.17 -9.17
N PRO A 179 -14.69 1.00 -9.47
CA PRO A 179 -15.36 1.78 -8.43
C PRO A 179 -16.02 0.91 -7.35
N ALA A 180 -16.60 -0.24 -7.71
CA ALA A 180 -17.19 -1.16 -6.74
C ALA A 180 -16.13 -1.82 -5.86
N TYR A 181 -14.98 -2.18 -6.43
CA TYR A 181 -13.82 -2.62 -5.68
C TYR A 181 -13.33 -1.54 -4.69
N LEU A 182 -13.27 -0.28 -5.11
CA LEU A 182 -12.78 0.83 -4.27
C LEU A 182 -13.71 1.17 -3.10
N GLU A 183 -15.04 1.10 -3.30
CA GLU A 183 -16.00 1.23 -2.20
C GLU A 183 -15.80 0.13 -1.14
N LYS A 184 -15.56 -1.10 -1.59
CA LYS A 184 -15.29 -2.23 -0.70
C LYS A 184 -13.91 -2.14 -0.05
N PHE A 185 -12.89 -1.67 -0.77
CA PHE A 185 -11.58 -1.37 -0.22
C PHE A 185 -11.69 -0.38 0.93
N TYR A 186 -12.44 0.72 0.74
CA TYR A 186 -12.62 1.74 1.78
C TYR A 186 -13.18 1.14 3.08
N ALA A 187 -14.11 0.19 2.97
CA ALA A 187 -14.68 -0.49 4.12
C ALA A 187 -13.70 -1.43 4.86
N HIS A 188 -12.61 -1.82 4.19
CA HIS A 188 -11.58 -2.73 4.66
C HIS A 188 -10.24 -2.05 4.95
N ILE A 189 -10.16 -0.71 4.87
CA ILE A 189 -8.94 0.03 5.24
C ILE A 189 -8.57 -0.34 6.68
N ASN A 190 -7.31 -0.67 6.91
CA ASN A 190 -6.75 -0.89 8.23
C ASN A 190 -6.33 0.45 8.86
N TRP A 191 -7.31 1.19 9.39
CA TRP A 191 -7.06 2.51 9.98
C TRP A 191 -6.08 2.51 11.15
N GLU A 192 -5.93 1.39 11.87
CA GLU A 192 -4.92 1.23 12.91
C GLU A 192 -3.50 1.24 12.32
N PHE A 193 -3.29 0.59 11.17
CA PHE A 193 -2.01 0.65 10.47
C PHE A 193 -1.76 2.03 9.88
N VAL A 194 -2.77 2.67 9.26
CA VAL A 194 -2.62 4.04 8.73
C VAL A 194 -2.24 5.02 9.83
N ALA A 195 -2.84 4.88 11.03
CA ALA A 195 -2.50 5.71 12.19
C ALA A 195 -1.06 5.48 12.66
N LYS A 196 -0.62 4.21 12.74
CA LYS A 196 0.78 3.86 13.06
C LYS A 196 1.76 4.43 12.05
N ALA A 197 1.48 4.25 10.76
CA ALA A 197 2.30 4.80 9.68
C ALA A 197 2.39 6.33 9.77
N TYR A 198 1.28 7.01 10.09
CA TYR A 198 1.27 8.45 10.30
C TYR A 198 2.09 8.88 11.52
N GLU A 199 1.96 8.16 12.64
CA GLU A 199 2.78 8.40 13.83
C GLU A 199 4.27 8.24 13.55
N TRP A 200 4.66 7.18 12.84
CA TRP A 200 6.05 6.97 12.42
C TRP A 200 6.52 8.08 11.48
N ALA A 201 5.68 8.52 10.54
CA ALA A 201 6.00 9.60 9.61
C ALA A 201 6.25 10.93 10.32
N LEU A 202 5.46 11.24 11.37
CA LEU A 202 5.64 12.44 12.18
C LEU A 202 6.93 12.41 13.01
N LYS A 203 7.30 11.24 13.54
CA LYS A 203 8.48 11.09 14.40
C LYS A 203 9.79 11.00 13.60
N GLU A 204 9.79 10.18 12.56
CA GLU A 204 11.01 9.76 11.86
C GLU A 204 11.08 10.25 10.41
N GLY A 205 10.05 10.92 9.90
CA GLY A 205 10.00 11.36 8.51
C GLY A 205 10.20 10.20 7.54
N MET A 206 11.10 10.38 6.56
CA MET A 206 11.45 9.30 5.61
C MET A 206 12.15 8.10 6.25
N GLY A 207 12.72 8.24 7.46
CA GLY A 207 13.31 7.11 8.20
C GLY A 207 12.28 6.03 8.53
N SER A 208 11.00 6.41 8.69
CA SER A 208 9.90 5.47 8.94
C SER A 208 9.67 4.47 7.82
N VAL A 209 9.95 4.86 6.56
CA VAL A 209 9.80 3.99 5.39
C VAL A 209 10.80 2.84 5.44
N SER A 210 12.07 3.15 5.74
CA SER A 210 13.11 2.14 5.92
C SER A 210 12.87 1.29 7.17
N PHE A 211 12.40 1.89 8.26
CA PHE A 211 12.02 1.16 9.47
C PHE A 211 10.97 0.08 9.15
N TYR A 212 9.85 0.47 8.54
CA TYR A 212 8.79 -0.45 8.14
C TYR A 212 9.31 -1.57 7.20
N ALA A 213 10.03 -1.19 6.14
CA ALA A 213 10.51 -2.16 5.16
C ALA A 213 11.48 -3.17 5.79
N ASN A 214 12.32 -2.74 6.74
CA ASN A 214 13.29 -3.60 7.41
C ASN A 214 12.66 -4.51 8.47
N GLU A 215 11.47 -4.19 9.01
CA GLU A 215 10.72 -5.12 9.85
C GLU A 215 10.27 -6.37 9.07
N LEU A 216 9.91 -6.18 7.79
CA LEU A 216 9.51 -7.27 6.90
C LEU A 216 10.71 -7.94 6.21
N HIS A 217 11.71 -7.14 5.83
CA HIS A 217 12.87 -7.57 5.07
C HIS A 217 14.16 -7.14 5.76
N PRO A 218 14.54 -7.78 6.89
CA PRO A 218 15.75 -7.42 7.60
C PRO A 218 16.98 -7.66 6.71
N VAL A 219 17.90 -6.70 6.72
CA VAL A 219 19.22 -6.87 6.08
C VAL A 219 19.96 -7.98 6.83
N LYS A 220 20.29 -9.05 6.10
CA LYS A 220 21.06 -10.20 6.60
C LYS A 220 22.51 -10.07 6.15
#